data_AF-A0AAQ3NVY3-F1
#
_entry.id   AF-A0AAQ3NVY3-F1
#
_cell.length_a   1.000
_cell.length_b   1.000
_cell.length_c   1.000
_cell.angle_alpha   90.00
_cell.angle_beta   90.00
_cell.angle_gamma   90.00
#
_symmetry.space_group_name_H-M   'P 1'
#
loop_
_entity.id
_entity.type
_entity.pdbx_description
1 polymer ?
#
loop_
_entity_poly.entity_id
_entity_poly.type
_entity_poly.pdbx_seq_one_letter_code
_entity_poly.pdbx_strand_id
1 'polypeptide(L)'
;MGTLKVSYSSCTFSKFLVICMVAFSLVDSSYGDCDFKAIFNFGDSNSDTGGFHAAFPAQPDPYGMTFFKKPVGRASDGRLILDFLAQGLGLPFLSPYLESIGSDYSHGANFASSASTVIPPITSFFHSGLSPFSLSIQLSQMRQFKARVDEFHKTGALCTRGTHNYGVQSWSCGMLSRIFGAASSCSF
;
A
#
# COMPACT_ATOMS: atom_id res chain seq x y z
N MET A 1 -35.30 -33.72 39.08
CA MET A 1 -34.50 -33.23 37.94
C MET A 1 -34.79 -34.10 36.73
N GLY A 2 -35.73 -33.71 35.88
CA GLY A 2 -36.05 -34.44 34.65
C GLY A 2 -35.22 -33.88 33.49
N THR A 3 -34.46 -34.74 32.81
CA THR A 3 -33.70 -34.36 31.61
C THR A 3 -34.63 -34.36 30.39
N LEU A 4 -34.84 -33.19 29.78
CA LEU A 4 -35.50 -33.04 28.49
C LEU A 4 -34.62 -33.65 27.41
N LYS A 5 -35.00 -34.83 26.89
CA LYS A 5 -34.39 -35.40 25.68
C LYS A 5 -35.01 -34.73 24.47
N VAL A 6 -34.30 -33.79 23.87
CA VAL A 6 -34.72 -33.20 22.59
C VAL A 6 -34.37 -34.18 21.48
N SER A 7 -35.39 -34.84 20.93
CA SER A 7 -35.26 -35.75 19.80
C SER A 7 -35.31 -34.95 18.49
N TYR A 8 -34.15 -34.60 17.93
CA TYR A 8 -34.09 -33.94 16.64
C TYR A 8 -34.13 -34.99 15.52
N SER A 9 -35.15 -34.92 14.66
CA SER A 9 -35.26 -35.78 13.48
C SER A 9 -34.15 -35.44 12.48
N SER A 10 -33.45 -36.43 11.93
CA SER A 10 -32.41 -36.23 10.91
C SER A 10 -32.88 -35.35 9.73
N CYS A 11 -34.16 -35.44 9.39
CA CYS A 11 -34.79 -34.58 8.37
C CYS A 11 -34.89 -33.11 8.79
N THR A 12 -35.08 -32.81 10.07
CA THR A 12 -35.15 -31.42 10.57
C THR A 12 -33.79 -30.74 10.61
N PHE A 13 -32.72 -31.49 10.92
CA PHE A 13 -31.34 -30.99 10.88
C PHE A 13 -30.86 -30.71 9.45
N SER A 14 -31.16 -31.62 8.52
CA SER A 14 -30.84 -31.45 7.10
C SER A 14 -31.52 -30.21 6.50
N LYS A 15 -32.80 -29.97 6.84
CA LYS A 15 -33.52 -28.76 6.39
C LYS A 15 -32.92 -27.48 6.97
N PHE A 16 -32.51 -27.49 8.23
CA PHE A 16 -31.86 -26.35 8.87
C PHE A 16 -30.52 -26.02 8.18
N LEU A 17 -29.70 -27.04 7.87
CA LEU A 17 -28.45 -26.87 7.12
C LEU A 17 -28.67 -26.27 5.73
N VAL A 18 -29.68 -26.74 5.00
CA VAL A 18 -30.01 -26.19 3.68
C VAL A 18 -30.46 -24.73 3.79
N ILE A 19 -31.30 -24.40 4.78
CA ILE A 19 -31.73 -23.01 5.04
C ILE A 19 -30.54 -22.12 5.39
N CYS A 20 -29.59 -22.58 6.21
CA CYS A 20 -28.38 -21.83 6.53
C CYS A 20 -27.49 -21.60 5.30
N MET A 21 -27.33 -22.60 4.44
CA MET A 21 -26.53 -22.45 3.21
C MET A 21 -27.19 -21.51 2.19
N VAL A 22 -28.52 -21.56 2.06
CA VAL A 22 -29.27 -20.60 1.24
C VAL A 22 -29.20 -19.20 1.83
N ALA A 23 -29.33 -19.05 3.15
CA ALA A 23 -29.18 -17.76 3.83
C ALA A 23 -27.77 -17.15 3.65
N PHE A 24 -26.71 -17.97 3.69
CA PHE A 24 -25.35 -17.53 3.40
C PHE A 24 -25.15 -17.12 1.93
N SER A 25 -25.84 -17.80 1.01
CA SER A 25 -25.77 -17.50 -0.44
C SER A 25 -26.55 -16.25 -0.84
N LEU A 26 -27.46 -15.78 0.03
CA LEU A 26 -28.25 -14.56 -0.17
C LEU A 26 -27.63 -13.33 0.51
N VAL A 27 -26.49 -13.47 1.19
CA VAL A 27 -25.70 -12.33 1.67
C VAL A 27 -24.93 -11.77 0.48
N ASP A 28 -25.64 -11.05 -0.39
CA ASP A 28 -25.02 -10.25 -1.43
C ASP A 28 -24.30 -9.09 -0.73
N SER A 29 -23.00 -9.25 -0.51
CA SER A 29 -22.15 -8.15 -0.11
C SER A 29 -21.94 -7.30 -1.35
N SER A 30 -22.94 -6.48 -1.70
CA SER A 30 -22.81 -5.45 -2.72
C SER A 30 -21.90 -4.34 -2.17
N TYR A 31 -20.64 -4.66 -1.91
CA TYR A 31 -19.59 -3.67 -2.03
C TYR A 31 -19.66 -3.24 -3.49
N GLY A 32 -20.15 -2.03 -3.75
CA GLY A 32 -20.03 -1.45 -5.09
C GLY A 32 -18.57 -1.64 -5.52
N ASP A 33 -18.36 -2.20 -6.71
CA ASP A 33 -17.03 -2.58 -7.20
C ASP A 33 -16.18 -1.31 -7.36
N CYS A 34 -15.50 -0.95 -6.27
CA CYS A 34 -14.67 0.22 -6.22
C CYS A 34 -13.33 -0.13 -6.83
N ASP A 35 -13.17 0.27 -8.08
CA ASP A 35 -11.96 0.06 -8.84
C ASP A 35 -10.89 1.11 -8.46
N PHE A 36 -10.27 0.91 -7.28
CA PHE A 36 -9.18 1.74 -6.81
C PHE A 36 -7.94 1.55 -7.68
N LYS A 37 -7.45 2.63 -8.30
CA LYS A 37 -6.29 2.57 -9.21
C LYS A 37 -4.94 2.76 -8.53
N ALA A 38 -4.91 3.37 -7.35
CA ALA A 38 -3.68 3.70 -6.66
C ALA A 38 -3.91 3.95 -5.18
N ILE A 39 -2.84 3.81 -4.38
CA ILE A 39 -2.81 4.18 -2.97
C ILE A 39 -1.70 5.21 -2.77
N PHE A 40 -2.02 6.32 -2.11
CA PHE A 40 -1.02 7.28 -1.64
C PHE A 40 -1.04 7.28 -0.11
N ASN A 41 0.07 6.90 0.50
CA ASN A 41 0.16 6.71 1.95
C ASN A 41 1.12 7.72 2.60
N PHE A 42 0.78 8.14 3.82
CA PHE A 42 1.55 9.03 4.67
C PHE A 42 1.60 8.43 6.07
N GLY A 43 2.63 8.74 6.85
CA GLY A 43 2.71 8.28 8.23
C GLY A 43 4.12 8.08 8.76
N ASP A 44 4.20 7.18 9.72
CA ASP A 44 5.41 6.86 10.46
C ASP A 44 5.86 5.41 10.20
N SER A 45 6.59 4.82 11.14
CA SER A 45 7.10 3.45 11.07
C SER A 45 6.01 2.38 10.86
N ASN A 46 4.76 2.65 11.26
CA ASN A 46 3.67 1.68 11.11
C ASN A 46 3.29 1.42 9.64
N SER A 47 3.60 2.37 8.75
CA SER A 47 3.28 2.26 7.33
C SER A 47 4.47 2.56 6.42
N ASP A 48 5.66 2.83 6.94
CA ASP A 48 6.90 3.02 6.19
C ASP A 48 7.39 1.72 5.52
N THR A 49 7.35 1.69 4.18
CA THR A 49 7.77 0.53 3.39
C THR A 49 9.27 0.51 3.04
N GLY A 50 10.07 1.46 3.55
CA GLY A 50 11.51 1.58 3.27
C GLY A 50 11.99 3.02 3.02
N GLY A 51 11.11 4.02 3.15
CA GLY A 51 11.41 5.42 2.86
C GLY A 51 12.45 6.01 3.82
N PHE A 52 12.35 5.70 5.11
CA PHE A 52 13.41 6.08 6.05
C PHE A 52 14.74 5.40 5.68
N HIS A 53 14.68 4.14 5.24
CA HIS A 53 15.86 3.36 4.84
C HIS A 53 16.60 3.91 3.64
N ALA A 54 15.86 4.40 2.66
CA ALA A 54 16.41 5.03 1.46
C ALA A 54 17.17 6.33 1.79
N ALA A 55 16.77 7.05 2.85
CA ALA A 55 17.42 8.29 3.28
C ALA A 55 18.51 8.08 4.34
N PHE A 56 18.31 7.14 5.26
CA PHE A 56 19.17 6.85 6.40
C PHE A 56 19.48 5.35 6.42
N PRO A 57 20.52 4.90 5.69
CA PRO A 57 20.83 3.49 5.56
C PRO A 57 21.34 2.91 6.89
N ALA A 58 20.57 2.00 7.49
CA ALA A 58 20.96 1.02 8.51
C ALA A 58 19.73 0.44 9.22
N GLN A 59 19.21 -0.69 8.74
CA GLN A 59 18.20 -1.48 9.45
C GLN A 59 18.67 -2.91 9.33
N PRO A 60 19.38 -3.40 10.35
CA PRO A 60 19.92 -4.73 10.34
C PRO A 60 18.80 -5.77 10.44
N ASP A 61 19.16 -7.03 10.35
CA ASP A 61 18.31 -8.12 10.81
C ASP A 61 17.75 -7.80 12.22
N PRO A 62 16.51 -8.21 12.54
CA PRO A 62 15.70 -9.21 11.85
C PRO A 62 14.66 -8.67 10.86
N TYR A 63 14.61 -7.37 10.56
CA TYR A 63 13.42 -6.75 9.97
C TYR A 63 13.15 -7.10 8.48
N GLY A 64 12.36 -8.14 8.25
CA GLY A 64 11.86 -8.56 6.93
C GLY A 64 12.11 -10.04 6.65
N MET A 65 12.73 -10.76 7.58
CA MET A 65 13.15 -12.15 7.43
C MET A 65 11.97 -13.13 7.39
N THR A 66 10.86 -12.84 8.04
CA THR A 66 9.67 -13.73 7.99
C THR A 66 9.02 -13.73 6.61
N PHE A 67 8.85 -12.58 5.95
CA PHE A 67 8.16 -12.50 4.64
C PHE A 67 9.09 -12.29 3.45
N PHE A 68 9.96 -11.27 3.50
CA PHE A 68 10.82 -10.86 2.38
C PHE A 68 12.16 -11.61 2.32
N LYS A 69 12.51 -12.35 3.39
CA LYS A 69 13.73 -13.15 3.53
C LYS A 69 15.03 -12.35 3.49
N LYS A 70 14.94 -11.04 3.70
CA LYS A 70 16.06 -10.09 3.83
C LYS A 70 15.56 -8.82 4.53
N PRO A 71 16.46 -8.00 5.09
CA PRO A 71 16.12 -6.64 5.49
C PRO A 71 15.58 -5.83 4.32
N VAL A 72 14.42 -5.20 4.52
CA VAL A 72 13.75 -4.35 3.51
C VAL A 72 13.43 -2.95 4.03
N GLY A 73 13.99 -2.56 5.18
CA GLY A 73 13.83 -1.20 5.72
C GLY A 73 12.46 -0.91 6.33
N ARG A 74 11.76 -1.93 6.81
CA ARG A 74 10.41 -1.83 7.39
C ARG A 74 10.47 -2.10 8.88
N ALA A 75 9.70 -1.40 9.71
CA ALA A 75 9.64 -1.67 11.16
C ALA A 75 8.81 -2.93 11.52
N SER A 76 8.98 -4.01 10.74
CA SER A 76 8.30 -5.29 10.88
C SER A 76 9.21 -6.40 10.36
N ASP A 77 9.08 -7.61 10.90
CA ASP A 77 9.73 -8.81 10.35
C ASP A 77 9.04 -9.33 9.07
N GLY A 78 7.98 -8.66 8.62
CA GLY A 78 7.31 -8.99 7.38
C GLY A 78 6.48 -7.85 6.83
N ARG A 79 5.22 -8.17 6.52
CA ARG A 79 4.28 -7.23 5.94
C ARG A 79 3.80 -6.19 6.96
N LEU A 80 3.42 -5.02 6.45
CA LEU A 80 2.72 -3.95 7.16
C LEU A 80 1.23 -4.01 6.86
N ILE A 81 0.39 -3.34 7.66
CA ILE A 81 -1.05 -3.26 7.42
C ILE A 81 -1.38 -2.75 6.01
N LEU A 82 -0.55 -1.84 5.49
CA LEU A 82 -0.63 -1.29 4.14
C LEU A 82 -0.50 -2.35 3.05
N ASP A 83 0.31 -3.40 3.24
CA ASP A 83 0.45 -4.48 2.25
C ASP A 83 -0.81 -5.34 2.17
N PHE A 84 -1.47 -5.57 3.31
CA PHE A 84 -2.74 -6.30 3.35
C PHE A 84 -3.85 -5.50 2.69
N LEU A 85 -3.86 -4.17 2.88
CA LEU A 85 -4.77 -3.27 2.19
C LEU A 85 -4.55 -3.32 0.67
N ALA A 86 -3.31 -3.15 0.21
CA ALA A 86 -2.97 -3.22 -1.21
C ALA A 86 -3.39 -4.57 -1.81
N GLN A 87 -3.09 -5.68 -1.12
CA GLN A 87 -3.50 -7.02 -1.54
C GLN A 87 -5.03 -7.15 -1.62
N GLY A 88 -5.77 -6.62 -0.65
CA GLY A 88 -7.23 -6.64 -0.63
C GLY A 88 -7.85 -5.83 -1.78
N LEU A 89 -7.16 -4.79 -2.25
CA LEU A 89 -7.54 -3.98 -3.40
C LEU A 89 -7.00 -4.49 -4.75
N GLY A 90 -6.29 -5.62 -4.76
CA GLY A 90 -5.67 -6.16 -5.99
C GLY A 90 -4.51 -5.30 -6.53
N LEU A 91 -3.90 -4.47 -5.69
CA LEU A 91 -2.79 -3.57 -6.04
C LEU A 91 -1.43 -4.14 -5.59
N PRO A 92 -0.32 -3.79 -6.27
CA PRO A 92 1.01 -4.17 -5.82
C PRO A 92 1.40 -3.44 -4.52
N PHE A 93 2.45 -3.93 -3.85
CA PHE A 93 3.00 -3.24 -2.68
C PHE A 93 3.57 -1.88 -3.07
N LEU A 94 3.35 -0.88 -2.21
CA LEU A 94 3.75 0.49 -2.50
C LEU A 94 5.26 0.68 -2.38
N SER A 95 5.83 1.30 -3.41
CA SER A 95 7.22 1.79 -3.41
C SER A 95 7.36 3.00 -2.47
N PRO A 96 8.44 3.08 -1.68
CA PRO A 96 8.73 4.28 -0.90
C PRO A 96 9.14 5.42 -1.82
N TYR A 97 8.59 6.62 -1.62
CA TYR A 97 8.88 7.79 -2.46
C TYR A 97 10.38 8.14 -2.54
N LEU A 98 11.11 7.91 -1.46
CA LEU A 98 12.54 8.21 -1.37
C LEU A 98 13.42 7.13 -2.02
N GLU A 99 12.85 5.98 -2.38
CA GLU A 99 13.58 4.89 -3.02
C GLU A 99 13.81 5.23 -4.51
N SER A 100 15.05 5.10 -4.95
CA SER A 100 15.45 5.51 -6.30
C SER A 100 15.34 4.36 -7.30
N ILE A 101 15.98 3.23 -7.01
CA ILE A 101 16.15 2.13 -7.98
C ILE A 101 15.13 1.04 -7.68
N GLY A 102 14.41 0.60 -8.71
CA GLY A 102 13.43 -0.48 -8.58
C GLY A 102 12.07 -0.04 -8.06
N SER A 103 11.85 1.25 -7.85
CA SER A 103 10.54 1.80 -7.50
C SER A 103 9.58 1.79 -8.69
N ASP A 104 8.36 1.34 -8.43
CA ASP A 104 7.21 1.46 -9.33
C ASP A 104 6.12 2.31 -8.66
N TYR A 105 5.73 3.40 -9.34
CA TYR A 105 4.73 4.36 -8.88
C TYR A 105 3.43 4.32 -9.70
N SER A 106 3.27 3.31 -10.57
CA SER A 106 2.09 3.12 -11.44
C SER A 106 0.78 2.88 -10.69
N HIS A 107 0.87 2.49 -9.42
CA HIS A 107 -0.27 2.23 -8.53
C HIS A 107 -0.18 3.03 -7.23
N GLY A 108 0.48 4.19 -7.30
CA GLY A 108 0.64 5.11 -6.18
C GLY A 108 2.02 5.05 -5.52
N ALA A 109 2.17 5.72 -4.38
CA ALA A 109 3.46 5.93 -3.72
C ALA A 109 3.30 6.04 -2.19
N ASN A 110 4.31 5.60 -1.46
CA ASN A 110 4.33 5.71 -0.01
C ASN A 110 5.31 6.80 0.44
N PHE A 111 4.80 7.85 1.07
CA PHE A 111 5.58 8.96 1.62
C PHE A 111 5.88 8.81 3.11
N ALA A 112 5.38 7.75 3.75
CA ALA A 112 5.68 7.48 5.15
C ALA A 112 7.18 7.28 5.38
N SER A 113 7.63 7.68 6.56
CA SER A 113 9.00 7.49 7.01
C SER A 113 8.98 7.14 8.49
N SER A 114 9.76 6.15 8.90
CA SER A 114 9.98 5.80 10.30
C SER A 114 10.37 7.02 11.13
N ALA A 115 9.94 7.04 12.40
CA ALA A 115 10.15 8.15 13.34
C ALA A 115 9.61 9.53 12.90
N SER A 116 8.71 9.58 11.92
CA SER A 116 8.07 10.84 11.51
C SER A 116 7.03 11.31 12.52
N THR A 117 6.89 12.62 12.61
CA THR A 117 5.92 13.30 13.47
C THR A 117 5.01 14.21 12.65
N VAL A 118 3.84 14.54 13.18
CA VAL A 118 2.93 15.52 12.55
C VAL A 118 3.60 16.90 12.48
N ILE A 119 4.25 17.31 13.56
CA ILE A 119 4.96 18.59 13.68
C ILE A 119 6.44 18.40 13.31
N PRO A 120 7.05 19.30 12.52
CA PRO A 120 8.48 19.24 12.22
C PRO A 120 9.35 19.24 13.49
N PRO A 121 10.37 18.36 13.58
CA PRO A 121 11.31 18.42 14.69
C PRO A 121 12.14 19.70 14.63
N ILE A 122 12.40 20.30 15.79
CA ILE A 122 13.25 21.50 15.93
C ILE A 122 14.74 21.17 16.03
N THR A 123 15.08 19.89 16.22
CA THR A 123 16.45 19.38 16.34
C THR A 123 16.73 18.37 15.23
N SER A 124 18.02 18.13 14.97
CA SER A 124 18.44 17.11 14.00
C SER A 124 18.07 15.70 14.44
N PHE A 125 17.89 14.80 13.47
CA PHE A 125 17.67 13.37 13.70
C PHE A 125 18.70 12.77 14.66
N PHE A 126 19.98 13.10 14.52
CA PHE A 126 21.06 12.58 15.38
C PHE A 126 20.96 13.00 16.85
N HIS A 127 20.15 14.02 17.17
CA HIS A 127 19.93 14.48 18.54
C HIS A 127 18.62 13.94 19.14
N SER A 128 17.54 13.91 18.37
CA SER A 128 16.20 13.54 18.88
C SER A 128 15.73 12.14 18.50
N GLY A 129 16.37 11.50 17.52
CA GLY A 129 15.86 10.29 16.88
C GLY A 129 14.60 10.51 16.03
N LEU A 130 14.16 11.76 15.85
CA LEU A 130 12.97 12.08 15.05
C LEU A 130 13.36 12.32 13.59
N SER A 131 12.58 11.72 12.69
CA SER A 131 12.81 11.87 11.26
C SER A 131 12.56 13.31 10.81
N PRO A 132 13.39 13.86 9.91
CA PRO A 132 13.13 15.17 9.30
C PRO A 132 11.93 15.14 8.34
N PHE A 133 11.41 13.96 8.00
CA PHE A 133 10.27 13.79 7.10
C PHE A 133 8.93 13.88 7.84
N SER A 134 8.69 14.99 8.53
CA SER A 134 7.41 15.27 9.18
C SER A 134 6.24 15.25 8.19
N LEU A 135 5.01 15.13 8.67
CA LEU A 135 3.82 15.06 7.80
C LEU A 135 3.77 16.21 6.78
N SER A 136 4.14 17.43 7.18
CA SER A 136 4.24 18.58 6.27
C SER A 136 5.26 18.39 5.13
N ILE A 137 6.38 17.72 5.40
CA ILE A 137 7.38 17.35 4.39
C ILE A 137 6.84 16.25 3.49
N GLN A 138 6.20 15.22 4.04
CA GLN A 138 5.60 14.14 3.24
C GLN A 138 4.53 14.67 2.27
N LEU A 139 3.70 15.61 2.71
CA LEU A 139 2.73 16.30 1.84
C LEU A 139 3.42 17.17 0.78
N SER A 140 4.56 17.78 1.11
CA SER A 140 5.35 18.55 0.14
C SER A 140 6.02 17.65 -0.90
N GLN A 141 6.49 16.47 -0.49
CA GLN A 141 6.98 15.42 -1.38
C GLN A 141 5.88 14.95 -2.34
N MET A 142 4.65 14.71 -1.86
CA MET A 142 3.52 14.36 -2.74
C MET A 142 3.23 15.48 -3.75
N ARG A 143 3.19 16.74 -3.31
CA ARG A 143 2.96 17.87 -4.22
C ARG A 143 4.03 17.96 -5.31
N GLN A 144 5.30 17.76 -4.94
CA GLN A 144 6.40 17.72 -5.89
C GLN A 144 6.30 16.52 -6.84
N PHE A 145 6.00 15.33 -6.32
CA PHE A 145 5.76 14.12 -7.10
C PHE A 145 4.69 14.37 -8.16
N LYS A 146 3.52 14.87 -7.73
CA LYS A 146 2.42 15.19 -8.64
C LYS A 146 2.83 16.19 -9.72
N ALA A 147 3.49 17.28 -9.34
CA ALA A 147 3.91 18.31 -10.29
C ALA A 147 4.86 17.74 -11.37
N ARG A 148 5.81 16.89 -10.97
CA ARG A 148 6.75 16.23 -11.88
C ARG A 148 6.04 15.26 -12.82
N VAL A 149 5.11 14.47 -12.29
CA VAL A 149 4.27 13.60 -13.10
C VAL A 149 3.47 14.39 -14.15
N ASP A 150 2.83 15.48 -13.75
CA ASP A 150 2.06 16.34 -14.66
C ASP A 150 2.97 16.96 -15.74
N GLU A 151 4.19 17.36 -15.39
CA GLU A 151 5.19 17.88 -16.33
C GLU A 151 5.63 16.83 -17.35
N PHE A 152 5.92 15.59 -16.90
CA PHE A 152 6.23 14.47 -17.79
C PHE A 152 5.08 14.14 -18.74
N HIS A 153 3.82 14.25 -18.29
CA HIS A 153 2.66 14.08 -19.14
C HIS A 153 2.53 15.16 -20.21
N LYS A 154 2.70 16.43 -19.83
CA LYS A 154 2.55 17.58 -20.74
C LYS A 154 3.65 17.66 -21.79
N THR A 155 4.88 17.34 -21.40
CA THR A 155 6.05 17.39 -22.30
C THR A 155 6.03 16.31 -23.37
N GLY A 156 5.08 15.37 -23.33
CA GLY A 156 4.89 14.39 -24.38
C GLY A 156 6.16 13.60 -24.65
N ALA A 157 6.90 13.24 -23.59
CA ALA A 157 7.96 12.23 -23.65
C ALA A 157 7.31 10.89 -24.04
N LEU A 158 6.91 10.81 -25.31
CA LEU A 158 6.54 9.62 -26.03
C LEU A 158 7.68 8.65 -25.82
N CYS A 159 7.40 7.54 -25.16
CA CYS A 159 8.19 6.35 -25.35
C CYS A 159 8.07 6.00 -26.82
N THR A 160 8.99 6.53 -27.61
CA THR A 160 9.37 5.88 -28.85
C THR A 160 9.77 4.47 -28.44
N ARG A 161 9.06 3.50 -29.00
CA ARG A 161 9.32 2.08 -28.84
C ARG A 161 10.63 1.77 -29.57
N GLY A 162 11.73 2.29 -29.05
CA GLY A 162 13.06 2.15 -29.60
C GLY A 162 13.68 0.87 -29.06
N THR A 163 13.74 -0.15 -29.91
CA THR A 163 14.59 -1.33 -29.69
C THR A 163 16.05 -0.87 -29.71
N HIS A 164 16.60 -0.51 -28.54
CA HIS A 164 18.04 -0.32 -28.39
C HIS A 164 18.61 -1.44 -27.51
N ASN A 165 19.59 -2.15 -28.09
CA ASN A 165 20.25 -3.37 -27.61
C ASN A 165 21.18 -3.17 -26.39
N TYR A 166 20.83 -2.27 -25.47
CA TYR A 166 21.57 -2.08 -24.22
C TYR A 166 20.56 -2.22 -23.07
N GLY A 167 20.71 -3.28 -22.28
CA GLY A 167 19.74 -3.78 -21.29
C GLY A 167 19.51 -2.87 -20.07
N VAL A 168 19.06 -1.64 -20.28
CA VAL A 168 18.50 -0.77 -19.25
C VAL A 168 17.14 -0.30 -19.75
N GLN A 169 16.10 -1.08 -19.46
CA GLN A 169 14.72 -0.71 -19.79
C GLN A 169 14.36 0.59 -19.07
N SER A 170 14.13 1.65 -19.84
CA SER A 170 13.53 2.89 -19.37
C SER A 170 12.04 2.65 -19.13
N TRP A 171 11.69 2.32 -17.89
CA TRP A 171 10.32 2.12 -17.44
C TRP A 171 9.70 3.46 -17.05
N SER A 172 9.24 4.27 -18.00
CA SER A 172 8.60 5.55 -17.61
C SER A 172 7.36 6.00 -18.38
N CYS A 173 6.95 5.42 -19.52
CA CYS A 173 5.80 6.00 -20.26
C CYS A 173 4.43 5.30 -20.12
N GLY A 174 4.25 4.35 -19.22
CA GLY A 174 2.93 3.74 -18.98
C GLY A 174 2.13 4.38 -17.85
N MET A 175 2.77 5.23 -17.04
CA MET A 175 2.57 5.10 -15.59
C MET A 175 1.33 5.80 -15.02
N LEU A 176 0.84 6.92 -15.58
CA LEU A 176 0.09 7.88 -14.72
C LEU A 176 -1.16 8.56 -15.29
N SER A 177 -1.54 8.34 -16.56
CA SER A 177 -2.76 8.97 -17.11
C SER A 177 -4.06 8.39 -16.51
N ARG A 178 -3.99 7.29 -15.76
CA ARG A 178 -5.15 6.62 -15.13
C ARG A 178 -5.32 6.95 -13.64
N ILE A 179 -4.27 7.42 -12.96
CA ILE A 179 -4.30 7.59 -11.48
C ILE A 179 -4.99 8.89 -11.06
N PHE A 180 -4.74 9.99 -11.76
CA PHE A 180 -5.30 11.30 -11.38
C PHE A 180 -6.61 11.66 -12.13
N GLY A 181 -7.08 10.79 -13.04
CA GLY A 181 -8.28 11.03 -13.85
C GLY A 181 -9.54 10.29 -13.39
N ALA A 182 -9.42 9.32 -12.49
CA ALA A 182 -10.55 8.51 -12.02
C ALA A 182 -10.83 8.82 -10.54
N ALA A 183 -11.56 9.90 -10.28
CA ALA A 183 -12.21 10.08 -8.99
C ALA A 183 -13.55 9.33 -9.05
N SER A 184 -13.54 8.02 -8.75
CA SER A 184 -14.77 7.31 -8.40
C SER A 184 -15.04 7.51 -6.92
N SER A 185 -16.26 7.95 -6.58
CA SER A 185 -16.72 8.14 -5.21
C SER A 185 -16.79 6.79 -4.49
N CYS A 186 -15.67 6.36 -3.93
CA CYS A 186 -15.62 5.22 -3.01
C CYS A 186 -15.18 5.71 -1.63
N SER A 187 -15.95 5.35 -0.61
CA SER A 187 -15.65 5.62 0.79
C SER A 187 -15.38 4.31 1.52
N PHE A 188 -14.35 4.30 2.36
CA PHE A 188 -14.07 3.24 3.33
C PHE A 188 -15.07 3.25 4.48
#